data_AF-A0A8C8CZK8-F1
#
_entry.id   AF-A0A8C8CZK8-F1
#
_cell.length_a   1.000
_cell.length_b   1.000
_cell.length_c   1.000
_cell.angle_alpha   90.00
_cell.angle_beta   90.00
_cell.angle_gamma   90.00
#
_symmetry.space_group_name_H-M   'P 1'
#
loop_
_entity.id
_entity.type
_entity.pdbx_description
1 polymer ?
#
loop_
_entity_poly.entity_id
_entity_poly.type
_entity_poly.pdbx_seq_one_letter_code
_entity_poly.pdbx_strand_id
1 'polypeptide(L)'
;MIFFSVSRSFCQTVRLSHSINDEEGKYVTLRKTLIKKWLKGQGFNCELDVPNIALLGSGGGERAAVGMLGSLHQLEQDNLLGSLLYMCGVSGTTWCMSSLYSDPALSLSERCDEMIKKLRGPKVNLSKAVEWLKLRKEESQDFNLTDFWGAFTASYFMKEVSVWLCLRVYTHIIKPYPIYSAIELDCRKQDDTKGVWFEMTPYESGFSGLGAFIPTSCLGSKFEGGALREKRKEMDMVLLQGGEPTDTQVQANVNWEKTQKLIRQLSWLVISFSLYSLFSLPLSLDPPFLSIPLSVPLALPTPSLYARSLSLYPPFSISPDTNVPSSMASKEKIHLVDAGLKLNSPYPPVLRTSRKVDLIISLDFSEGDPFETVFNAKKYALQQKLPFPPVKESVREEKDHPQGCYVFEGRHPEEPTVMHMPLFNLQNCQGQFVVSVLILWTLFLTPSRHCKSKRWR
;
A
#
# COMPACT_ATOMS: atom_id res chain seq x y z
N MET A 1 33.71 20.25 40.71
CA MET A 1 32.62 19.27 40.53
C MET A 1 32.44 19.01 39.05
N ILE A 2 32.54 17.76 38.61
CA ILE A 2 32.19 17.37 37.24
C ILE A 2 30.67 17.14 37.23
N PHE A 3 29.93 17.97 36.50
CA PHE A 3 28.50 17.75 36.30
C PHE A 3 28.30 16.63 35.28
N PHE A 4 27.94 15.44 35.77
CA PHE A 4 27.36 14.41 34.92
C PHE A 4 25.98 14.89 34.45
N SER A 5 25.90 15.31 33.19
CA SER A 5 24.62 15.45 32.50
C SER A 5 24.00 14.06 32.38
N VAL A 6 23.01 13.77 33.23
CA VAL A 6 22.17 12.58 33.07
C VAL A 6 21.29 12.83 31.86
N SER A 7 21.74 12.36 30.69
CA SER A 7 20.90 12.31 29.51
C SER A 7 19.67 11.49 29.85
N ARG A 8 18.47 12.06 29.61
CA ARG A 8 17.22 11.29 29.71
C ARG A 8 17.33 10.12 28.73
N SER A 9 17.54 8.92 29.26
CA SER A 9 17.51 7.69 28.47
C SER A 9 16.16 7.59 27.78
N PHE A 10 16.16 7.54 26.44
CA PHE A 10 14.96 7.24 25.68
C PHE A 10 14.56 5.79 25.94
N CYS A 11 13.77 5.55 27.00
CA CYS A 11 13.28 4.23 27.38
C CYS A 11 12.13 3.76 26.46
N GLN A 12 12.34 3.86 25.15
CA GLN A 12 11.48 3.24 24.14
C GLN A 12 12.15 1.93 23.73
N THR A 13 11.51 0.83 24.08
CA THR A 13 11.93 -0.52 23.73
C THR A 13 11.03 -1.10 22.64
N VAL A 14 11.52 -2.12 21.96
CA VAL A 14 10.74 -2.98 21.07
C VAL A 14 9.65 -3.68 21.88
N ARG A 15 8.42 -3.61 21.37
CA ARG A 15 7.29 -4.40 21.88
C ARG A 15 7.37 -5.80 21.27
N LEU A 16 7.52 -6.82 22.10
CA LEU A 16 7.46 -8.23 21.72
C LEU A 16 6.15 -8.86 22.21
N SER A 17 5.11 -8.84 21.37
CA SER A 17 3.87 -9.60 21.55
C SER A 17 3.04 -9.62 20.26
N HIS A 18 2.47 -10.78 19.92
CA HIS A 18 1.53 -10.93 18.79
C HIS A 18 0.19 -10.20 18.97
N SER A 19 -0.14 -9.75 20.19
CA SER A 19 -1.33 -8.94 20.45
C SER A 19 -1.30 -7.61 19.68
N ILE A 20 -2.47 -6.97 19.54
CA ILE A 20 -2.53 -5.53 19.25
C ILE A 20 -1.96 -4.75 20.45
N ASN A 21 -1.55 -3.50 20.24
CA ASN A 21 -1.12 -2.62 21.33
C ASN A 21 -2.30 -1.87 21.97
N ASP A 22 -2.05 -1.23 23.11
CA ASP A 22 -3.07 -0.54 23.91
C ASP A 22 -3.73 0.62 23.15
N GLU A 23 -3.01 1.28 22.25
CA GLU A 23 -3.55 2.40 21.47
C GLU A 23 -4.48 1.93 20.34
N GLU A 24 -4.14 0.82 19.64
CA GLU A 24 -5.08 0.16 18.73
C GLU A 24 -6.29 -0.37 19.51
N GLY A 25 -6.10 -0.97 20.69
CA GLY A 25 -7.19 -1.44 21.55
C GLY A 25 -8.17 -0.33 21.98
N LYS A 26 -7.64 0.83 22.38
CA LYS A 26 -8.44 2.04 22.66
C LYS A 26 -9.18 2.52 21.42
N TYR A 27 -8.50 2.61 20.28
CA TYR A 27 -9.10 3.05 19.01
C TYR A 27 -10.24 2.14 18.57
N VAL A 28 -10.03 0.82 18.59
CA VAL A 28 -11.03 -0.21 18.25
C VAL A 28 -12.24 -0.10 19.17
N THR A 29 -12.03 0.01 20.49
CA THR A 29 -13.13 0.13 21.47
C THR A 29 -14.00 1.37 21.20
N LEU A 30 -13.37 2.52 20.95
CA LEU A 30 -14.06 3.77 20.64
C LEU A 30 -14.76 3.70 19.26
N ARG A 31 -14.11 3.09 18.26
CA ARG A 31 -14.67 2.90 16.92
C ARG A 31 -15.88 1.96 16.93
N LYS A 32 -15.85 0.86 17.69
CA LYS A 32 -16.99 -0.04 17.90
C LYS A 32 -18.21 0.69 18.48
N THR A 33 -18.01 1.68 19.33
CA THR A 33 -19.11 2.53 19.85
C THR A 33 -19.79 3.33 18.73
N LEU A 34 -19.03 3.83 17.76
CA LEU A 34 -19.57 4.50 16.57
C LEU A 34 -20.28 3.53 15.63
N ILE A 35 -19.71 2.34 15.40
CA ILE A 35 -20.33 1.27 14.59
C ILE A 35 -21.67 0.84 15.23
N LYS A 36 -21.74 0.69 16.55
CA LYS A 36 -22.98 0.37 17.29
C LYS A 36 -24.04 1.46 17.16
N LYS A 37 -23.63 2.74 17.18
CA LYS A 37 -24.53 3.87 16.90
C LYS A 37 -25.03 3.86 15.45
N TRP A 38 -24.16 3.55 14.49
CA TRP A 38 -24.52 3.44 13.08
C TRP A 38 -25.49 2.28 12.83
N LEU A 39 -25.24 1.08 13.37
CA LEU A 39 -26.13 -0.09 13.30
C LEU A 39 -27.53 0.23 13.82
N LYS A 40 -27.62 0.92 14.98
CA LYS A 40 -28.90 1.39 15.51
C LYS A 40 -29.62 2.36 14.56
N GLY A 41 -28.87 3.20 13.84
CA GLY A 41 -29.39 4.07 12.78
C GLY A 41 -29.93 3.33 11.57
N GLN A 42 -29.40 2.13 11.26
CA GLN A 42 -29.92 1.23 10.23
C GLN A 42 -31.12 0.37 10.70
N GLY A 43 -31.56 0.52 11.96
CA GLY A 43 -32.63 -0.28 12.55
C GLY A 43 -32.20 -1.59 13.22
N PHE A 44 -30.90 -1.91 13.28
CA PHE A 44 -30.40 -3.08 13.99
C PHE A 44 -30.18 -2.78 15.48
N ASN A 45 -30.92 -3.47 16.36
CA ASN A 45 -30.72 -3.36 17.82
C ASN A 45 -29.70 -4.39 18.32
N CYS A 46 -28.41 -4.08 18.19
CA CYS A 46 -27.34 -4.95 18.69
C CYS A 46 -27.10 -4.72 20.18
N GLU A 47 -27.66 -5.55 21.06
CA GLU A 47 -27.37 -5.50 22.50
C GLU A 47 -25.94 -5.97 22.82
N LEU A 48 -25.45 -6.97 22.09
CA LEU A 48 -24.11 -7.58 22.15
C LEU A 48 -22.99 -6.71 21.51
N ASP A 49 -21.84 -7.32 21.24
CA ASP A 49 -20.74 -6.75 20.47
C ASP A 49 -21.10 -6.57 18.97
N VAL A 50 -20.36 -5.71 18.27
CA VAL A 50 -20.51 -5.42 16.84
C VAL A 50 -19.45 -6.13 16.00
N PRO A 51 -19.77 -6.55 14.77
CA PRO A 51 -18.83 -7.27 13.91
C PRO A 51 -17.63 -6.39 13.52
N ASN A 52 -16.46 -7.01 13.51
CA ASN A 52 -15.20 -6.45 13.07
C ASN A 52 -15.09 -6.58 11.55
N ILE A 53 -15.53 -5.54 10.83
CA ILE A 53 -15.48 -5.49 9.37
C ILE A 53 -14.18 -4.82 8.91
N ALA A 54 -13.41 -5.51 8.06
CA ALA A 54 -12.17 -5.02 7.45
C ALA A 54 -12.33 -4.83 5.94
N LEU A 55 -12.00 -3.64 5.43
CA LEU A 55 -11.91 -3.36 3.99
C LEU A 55 -10.45 -3.48 3.53
N LEU A 56 -10.20 -4.27 2.50
CA LEU A 56 -8.87 -4.51 1.92
C LEU A 56 -8.87 -4.04 0.47
N GLY A 57 -7.86 -3.26 0.08
CA GLY A 57 -7.58 -2.95 -1.32
C GLY A 57 -6.27 -3.55 -1.80
N SER A 58 -6.31 -4.20 -2.97
CA SER A 58 -5.16 -4.80 -3.64
C SER A 58 -4.16 -3.77 -4.17
N GLY A 59 -3.02 -4.23 -4.65
CA GLY A 59 -2.11 -3.39 -5.44
C GLY A 59 -2.56 -3.23 -6.89
N GLY A 60 -1.93 -2.27 -7.58
CA GLY A 60 -2.29 -1.90 -8.96
C GLY A 60 -2.04 -0.43 -9.31
N GLY A 61 -1.11 0.26 -8.66
CA GLY A 61 -0.78 1.67 -8.93
C GLY A 61 -1.99 2.61 -8.91
N GLU A 62 -2.08 3.52 -9.90
CA GLU A 62 -3.18 4.48 -10.01
C GLU A 62 -4.55 3.79 -10.15
N ARG A 63 -4.63 2.62 -10.80
CA ARG A 63 -5.87 1.84 -10.92
C ARG A 63 -6.41 1.40 -9.55
N ALA A 64 -5.53 0.92 -8.67
CA ALA A 64 -5.90 0.57 -7.30
C ALA A 64 -6.24 1.82 -6.46
N ALA A 65 -5.55 2.95 -6.69
CA ALA A 65 -5.83 4.19 -5.98
C ALA A 65 -7.21 4.79 -6.34
N VAL A 66 -7.54 4.83 -7.63
CA VAL A 66 -8.83 5.32 -8.15
C VAL A 66 -9.95 4.31 -7.89
N GLY A 67 -9.68 3.01 -8.02
CA GLY A 67 -10.63 1.94 -7.67
C GLY A 67 -11.05 2.02 -6.20
N MET A 68 -10.08 2.12 -5.27
CA MET A 68 -10.36 2.31 -3.84
C MET A 68 -11.19 3.57 -3.57
N LEU A 69 -10.85 4.69 -4.20
CA LEU A 69 -11.58 5.95 -4.05
C LEU A 69 -13.04 5.83 -4.53
N GLY A 70 -13.26 5.16 -5.67
CA GLY A 70 -14.59 4.88 -6.21
C GLY A 70 -15.41 3.96 -5.30
N SER A 71 -14.82 2.87 -4.80
CA SER A 71 -15.47 1.96 -3.86
C SER A 71 -15.83 2.64 -2.54
N LEU A 72 -14.96 3.49 -2.00
CA LEU A 72 -15.25 4.26 -0.78
C LEU A 72 -16.38 5.28 -0.99
N HIS A 73 -16.40 5.96 -2.14
CA HIS A 73 -17.50 6.86 -2.49
C HIS A 73 -18.83 6.12 -2.62
N GLN A 74 -18.84 4.92 -3.24
CA GLN A 74 -20.06 4.11 -3.33
C GLN A 74 -20.53 3.61 -1.96
N LEU A 75 -19.61 3.09 -1.13
CA LEU A 75 -19.89 2.71 0.26
C LEU A 75 -20.40 3.89 1.10
N GLU A 76 -20.13 5.14 0.71
CA GLU A 76 -20.73 6.32 1.34
C GLU A 76 -22.17 6.54 0.88
N GLN A 77 -22.44 6.48 -0.42
CA GLN A 77 -23.79 6.65 -0.97
C GLN A 77 -24.75 5.58 -0.42
N ASP A 78 -24.26 4.36 -0.24
CA ASP A 78 -25.01 3.24 0.36
C ASP A 78 -25.03 3.29 1.90
N ASN A 79 -24.45 4.33 2.52
CA ASN A 79 -24.34 4.54 3.97
C ASN A 79 -23.61 3.39 4.71
N LEU A 80 -22.72 2.66 4.04
CA LEU A 80 -21.98 1.51 4.58
C LEU A 80 -20.63 1.85 5.21
N LEU A 81 -20.02 3.02 4.94
CA LEU A 81 -18.74 3.44 5.54
C LEU A 81 -18.75 3.45 7.08
N GLY A 82 -19.91 3.66 7.70
CA GLY A 82 -20.09 3.63 9.16
C GLY A 82 -19.90 2.25 9.79
N SER A 83 -19.95 1.18 8.99
CA SER A 83 -19.77 -0.21 9.42
C SER A 83 -18.30 -0.63 9.58
N LEU A 84 -17.38 0.05 8.88
CA LEU A 84 -15.99 -0.37 8.75
C LEU A 84 -15.18 -0.10 10.03
N LEU A 85 -14.51 -1.14 10.54
CA LEU A 85 -13.56 -1.05 11.65
C LEU A 85 -12.13 -0.84 11.15
N TYR A 86 -11.71 -1.60 10.13
CA TYR A 86 -10.35 -1.57 9.58
C TYR A 86 -10.36 -1.20 8.09
N MET A 87 -9.32 -0.49 7.64
CA MET A 87 -9.04 -0.24 6.22
C MET A 87 -7.58 -0.55 5.93
N CYS A 88 -7.32 -1.46 4.99
CA CYS A 88 -6.00 -2.03 4.74
C CYS A 88 -5.60 -1.87 3.27
N GLY A 89 -4.33 -1.56 3.01
CA GLY A 89 -3.81 -1.38 1.64
C GLY A 89 -2.41 -1.93 1.40
N VAL A 90 -2.19 -2.43 0.18
CA VAL A 90 -0.86 -2.64 -0.41
C VAL A 90 -0.69 -1.74 -1.65
N SER A 91 0.56 -1.42 -2.02
CA SER A 91 0.90 -0.68 -3.25
C SER A 91 -0.01 0.54 -3.51
N GLY A 92 -0.59 0.68 -4.70
CA GLY A 92 -1.47 1.79 -5.11
C GLY A 92 -2.64 2.14 -4.18
N THR A 93 -3.27 1.18 -3.48
CA THR A 93 -4.30 1.51 -2.47
C THR A 93 -3.72 2.34 -1.32
N THR A 94 -2.45 2.14 -0.95
CA THR A 94 -1.80 2.95 0.10
C THR A 94 -1.72 4.43 -0.29
N TRP A 95 -1.61 4.75 -1.58
CA TRP A 95 -1.57 6.14 -2.07
C TRP A 95 -2.92 6.80 -1.81
N CYS A 96 -4.03 6.14 -2.17
CA CYS A 96 -5.38 6.58 -1.87
C CYS A 96 -5.61 6.78 -0.36
N MET A 97 -5.29 5.75 0.45
CA MET A 97 -5.41 5.82 1.92
C MET A 97 -4.61 6.99 2.49
N SER A 98 -3.36 7.18 2.08
CA SER A 98 -2.53 8.27 2.62
C SER A 98 -3.10 9.68 2.33
N SER A 99 -3.74 9.91 1.18
CA SER A 99 -4.45 11.16 0.87
C SER A 99 -5.80 11.31 1.59
N LEU A 100 -6.48 10.20 1.91
CA LEU A 100 -7.73 10.21 2.68
C LEU A 100 -7.50 10.48 4.18
N TYR A 101 -6.33 10.09 4.69
CA TYR A 101 -5.94 10.25 6.09
C TYR A 101 -4.95 11.42 6.32
N SER A 102 -4.57 12.18 5.28
CA SER A 102 -3.65 13.33 5.41
C SER A 102 -4.23 14.51 6.18
N ASP A 103 -5.55 14.72 6.11
CA ASP A 103 -6.28 15.68 6.95
C ASP A 103 -7.13 14.91 7.97
N PRO A 104 -6.88 15.06 9.29
CA PRO A 104 -7.63 14.38 10.32
C PRO A 104 -8.96 15.07 10.70
N ALA A 105 -9.12 16.36 10.40
CA ALA A 105 -10.32 17.14 10.76
C ALA A 105 -11.50 16.82 9.86
N LEU A 106 -11.24 16.56 8.58
CA LEU A 106 -12.24 16.16 7.59
C LEU A 106 -12.60 14.68 7.73
N SER A 107 -13.90 14.39 7.60
CA SER A 107 -14.43 13.01 7.54
C SER A 107 -13.94 12.27 6.28
N LEU A 108 -14.13 10.95 6.27
CA LEU A 108 -13.68 10.11 5.15
C LEU A 108 -14.37 10.49 3.83
N SER A 109 -15.66 10.85 3.89
CA SER A 109 -16.49 11.31 2.79
C SER A 109 -16.00 12.63 2.20
N GLU A 110 -15.85 13.67 3.04
CA GLU A 110 -15.34 14.99 2.62
C GLU A 110 -13.97 14.88 1.93
N ARG A 111 -13.11 13.96 2.40
CA ARG A 111 -11.81 13.67 1.76
C ARG A 111 -11.94 12.92 0.45
N CYS A 112 -12.87 11.97 0.31
CA CYS A 112 -13.16 11.35 -0.99
C CYS A 112 -13.60 12.41 -2.01
N ASP A 113 -14.48 13.31 -1.59
CA ASP A 113 -15.05 14.37 -2.41
C ASP A 113 -14.01 15.41 -2.85
N GLU A 114 -13.10 15.81 -1.93
CA GLU A 114 -11.95 16.66 -2.27
C GLU A 114 -11.00 15.95 -3.25
N MET A 115 -10.68 14.68 -3.01
CA MET A 115 -9.81 13.91 -3.90
C MET A 115 -10.41 13.76 -5.30
N ILE A 116 -11.71 13.49 -5.42
CA ILE A 116 -12.41 13.44 -6.72
C ILE A 116 -12.30 14.79 -7.45
N LYS A 117 -12.49 15.92 -6.74
CA LYS A 117 -12.33 17.27 -7.30
C LYS A 117 -10.87 17.53 -7.73
N LYS A 118 -9.89 17.15 -6.90
CA LYS A 118 -8.45 17.30 -7.15
C LYS A 118 -7.97 16.46 -8.34
N LEU A 119 -8.38 15.19 -8.44
CA LEU A 119 -8.05 14.30 -9.56
C LEU A 119 -8.65 14.79 -10.88
N ARG A 120 -9.85 15.39 -10.86
CA ARG A 120 -10.45 16.08 -12.02
C ARG A 120 -9.79 17.44 -12.34
N GLY A 121 -9.11 18.04 -11.38
CA GLY A 121 -8.43 19.34 -11.50
C GLY A 121 -7.12 19.32 -12.32
N PRO A 122 -6.48 20.49 -12.51
CA PRO A 122 -5.21 20.61 -13.22
C PRO A 122 -4.08 19.83 -12.54
N LYS A 123 -2.98 19.59 -13.27
CA LYS A 123 -1.77 18.99 -12.68
C LYS A 123 -1.16 19.91 -11.61
N VAL A 124 -0.56 19.32 -10.57
CA VAL A 124 0.19 20.07 -9.55
C VAL A 124 1.36 20.79 -10.20
N ASN A 125 1.68 21.99 -9.69
CA ASN A 125 2.90 22.68 -10.08
C ASN A 125 4.12 21.86 -9.62
N LEU A 126 4.94 21.41 -10.58
CA LEU A 126 6.15 20.61 -10.31
C LEU A 126 7.13 21.34 -9.37
N SER A 127 7.05 22.66 -9.23
CA SER A 127 7.87 23.42 -8.27
C SER A 127 7.75 22.85 -6.85
N LYS A 128 6.55 22.48 -6.39
CA LYS A 128 6.32 21.94 -5.04
C LYS A 128 6.99 20.59 -4.82
N ALA A 129 6.99 19.72 -5.84
CA ALA A 129 7.68 18.43 -5.78
C ALA A 129 9.22 18.64 -5.75
N VAL A 130 9.73 19.60 -6.52
CA VAL A 130 11.14 19.97 -6.53
C VAL A 130 11.58 20.63 -5.21
N GLU A 131 10.75 21.50 -4.64
CA GLU A 131 10.97 22.12 -3.31
C GLU A 131 11.05 21.06 -2.21
N TRP A 132 10.12 20.09 -2.21
CA TRP A 132 10.16 18.96 -1.27
C TRP A 132 11.44 18.13 -1.43
N LEU A 133 11.84 17.81 -2.67
CA LEU A 133 13.07 17.05 -2.93
C LEU A 133 14.34 17.79 -2.48
N LYS A 134 14.38 19.12 -2.60
CA LYS A 134 15.48 19.94 -2.08
C LYS A 134 15.56 19.87 -0.56
N LEU A 135 14.44 20.18 0.12
CA LEU A 135 14.36 20.14 1.58
C LEU A 135 14.71 18.75 2.13
N ARG A 136 14.21 17.69 1.49
CA ARG A 136 14.49 16.30 1.86
C ARG A 136 15.98 15.94 1.69
N LYS A 137 16.65 16.45 0.65
CA LYS A 137 18.10 16.28 0.43
C LYS A 137 18.94 17.07 1.46
N GLU A 138 18.48 18.24 1.89
CA GLU A 138 19.14 19.04 2.92
C GLU A 138 18.99 18.42 4.32
N GLU A 139 17.84 17.80 4.62
CA GLU A 139 17.56 17.16 5.91
C GLU A 139 18.21 15.78 6.10
N SER A 140 18.69 15.10 5.04
CA SER A 140 19.04 13.68 5.11
C SER A 140 20.20 13.26 4.21
N GLN A 141 21.22 12.67 4.84
CA GLN A 141 22.36 12.05 4.14
C GLN A 141 21.98 10.76 3.37
N ASP A 142 20.85 10.12 3.71
CA ASP A 142 20.35 8.88 3.09
C ASP A 142 19.44 9.12 1.85
N PHE A 143 19.51 10.29 1.18
CA PHE A 143 18.67 10.62 0.00
C PHE A 143 18.94 9.69 -1.19
N ASN A 144 17.89 9.11 -1.78
CA ASN A 144 17.99 8.11 -2.85
C ASN A 144 16.81 8.19 -3.84
N LEU A 145 16.67 7.19 -4.72
CA LEU A 145 15.65 7.17 -5.78
C LEU A 145 14.21 7.01 -5.23
N THR A 146 14.04 6.43 -4.04
CA THR A 146 12.77 6.34 -3.31
C THR A 146 12.19 7.71 -3.00
N ASP A 147 13.03 8.68 -2.60
CA ASP A 147 12.62 10.05 -2.35
C ASP A 147 12.05 10.68 -3.63
N PHE A 148 12.70 10.45 -4.79
CA PHE A 148 12.21 10.90 -6.09
C PHE A 148 10.87 10.24 -6.47
N TRP A 149 10.74 8.92 -6.35
CA TRP A 149 9.51 8.21 -6.71
C TRP A 149 8.35 8.51 -5.77
N GLY A 150 8.61 8.73 -4.48
CA GLY A 150 7.62 9.26 -3.54
C GLY A 150 7.08 10.61 -4.01
N ALA A 151 7.97 11.59 -4.21
CA ALA A 151 7.60 12.93 -4.69
C ALA A 151 6.88 12.90 -6.06
N PHE A 152 7.31 12.03 -6.98
CA PHE A 152 6.67 11.83 -8.27
C PHE A 152 5.27 11.23 -8.12
N THR A 153 5.12 10.18 -7.31
CA THR A 153 3.83 9.50 -7.10
C THR A 153 2.81 10.43 -6.45
N ALA A 154 3.24 11.12 -5.38
CA ALA A 154 2.46 12.12 -4.67
C ALA A 154 2.02 13.28 -5.59
N SER A 155 2.94 13.86 -6.38
CA SER A 155 2.65 15.01 -7.23
C SER A 155 1.93 14.71 -8.55
N TYR A 156 2.26 13.59 -9.21
CA TYR A 156 1.77 13.28 -10.56
C TYR A 156 0.44 12.51 -10.53
N PHE A 157 0.36 11.43 -9.74
CA PHE A 157 -0.84 10.59 -9.64
C PHE A 157 -1.83 11.15 -8.63
N MET A 158 -1.42 11.28 -7.36
CA MET A 158 -2.32 11.72 -6.28
C MET A 158 -2.61 13.23 -6.31
N LYS A 159 -1.85 13.99 -7.09
CA LYS A 159 -1.91 15.46 -7.18
C LYS A 159 -1.83 16.15 -5.81
N GLU A 160 -1.06 15.58 -4.90
CA GLU A 160 -0.93 16.02 -3.51
C GLU A 160 0.50 15.81 -2.99
N VAL A 161 1.29 16.88 -2.88
CA VAL A 161 2.58 16.86 -2.15
C VAL A 161 2.31 17.35 -0.74
N SER A 162 1.77 16.46 0.09
CA SER A 162 1.39 16.73 1.49
C SER A 162 2.52 16.35 2.45
N VAL A 163 3.20 17.35 3.01
CA VAL A 163 4.35 17.18 3.92
C VAL A 163 3.88 17.00 5.37
N TRP A 164 2.98 16.04 5.60
CA TRP A 164 2.50 15.74 6.95
C TRP A 164 3.29 14.57 7.55
N LEU A 165 3.89 14.84 8.71
CA LEU A 165 4.52 13.82 9.56
C LEU A 165 3.46 12.77 9.92
N CYS A 166 3.79 11.51 9.59
CA CYS A 166 3.10 10.27 9.91
C CYS A 166 1.81 10.35 10.76
N LEU A 167 0.71 9.86 10.16
CA LEU A 167 -0.43 9.22 10.82
C LEU A 167 -0.86 9.80 12.19
N ARG A 168 -0.95 11.13 12.29
CA ARG A 168 -1.52 11.81 13.46
C ARG A 168 -3.04 11.69 13.50
N VAL A 169 -3.55 10.46 13.52
CA VAL A 169 -4.96 10.08 13.75
C VAL A 169 -5.37 10.29 15.22
N TYR A 170 -4.66 11.17 15.95
CA TYR A 170 -4.83 11.43 17.38
C TYR A 170 -6.10 12.21 17.72
N THR A 171 -6.80 12.81 16.74
CA THR A 171 -7.91 13.72 17.01
C THR A 171 -9.30 13.16 16.70
N HIS A 172 -9.48 12.26 15.71
CA HIS A 172 -10.83 11.82 15.30
C HIS A 172 -10.93 10.32 14.94
N ILE A 173 -11.66 9.56 15.77
CA ILE A 173 -12.00 8.13 15.63
C ILE A 173 -13.08 7.89 14.52
N ILE A 174 -13.31 8.90 13.68
CA ILE A 174 -14.38 8.94 12.66
C ILE A 174 -14.04 8.09 11.43
N LYS A 175 -12.76 7.75 11.22
CA LYS A 175 -12.29 6.89 10.12
C LYS A 175 -12.12 5.44 10.60
N PRO A 176 -12.12 4.44 9.71
CA PRO A 176 -11.62 3.10 10.04
C PRO A 176 -10.14 3.14 10.45
N TYR A 177 -9.65 2.15 11.17
CA TYR A 177 -8.24 2.06 11.55
C TYR A 177 -7.37 1.71 10.32
N PRO A 178 -6.41 2.56 9.93
CA PRO A 178 -5.65 2.36 8.70
C PRO A 178 -4.45 1.44 8.93
N ILE A 179 -4.29 0.43 8.07
CA ILE A 179 -3.17 -0.50 8.10
C ILE A 179 -2.50 -0.54 6.72
N TYR A 180 -1.21 -0.21 6.68
CA TYR A 180 -0.38 -0.25 5.49
C TYR A 180 0.53 -1.48 5.55
N SER A 181 0.86 -2.06 4.39
CA SER A 181 1.61 -3.31 4.31
C SER A 181 2.78 -3.25 3.33
N ALA A 182 3.94 -3.68 3.79
CA ALA A 182 5.16 -3.91 3.03
C ALA A 182 5.72 -5.30 3.37
N ILE A 183 6.77 -5.74 2.68
CA ILE A 183 7.45 -7.00 2.96
C ILE A 183 8.98 -6.84 3.00
N GLU A 184 9.69 -7.65 3.79
CA GLU A 184 11.15 -7.62 3.82
C GLU A 184 11.75 -8.44 2.67
N LEU A 185 12.65 -7.82 1.91
CA LEU A 185 13.15 -8.33 0.63
C LEU A 185 13.94 -9.63 0.73
N ASP A 186 14.74 -9.83 1.78
CA ASP A 186 15.55 -11.04 1.89
C ASP A 186 14.78 -12.17 2.57
N CYS A 187 13.91 -11.84 3.52
CA CYS A 187 12.93 -12.80 4.06
C CYS A 187 12.05 -13.36 2.92
N ARG A 188 11.64 -12.48 1.98
CA ARG A 188 10.98 -12.88 0.73
C ARG A 188 11.84 -13.82 -0.11
N LYS A 189 13.12 -13.50 -0.37
CA LYS A 189 14.04 -14.34 -1.18
C LYS A 189 14.32 -15.70 -0.55
N GLN A 190 14.29 -15.78 0.78
CA GLN A 190 14.52 -17.00 1.57
C GLN A 190 13.22 -17.82 1.78
N ASP A 191 12.08 -17.36 1.23
CA ASP A 191 10.75 -17.91 1.47
C ASP A 191 10.35 -18.02 2.96
N ASP A 192 10.95 -17.20 3.83
CA ASP A 192 10.51 -17.07 5.22
C ASP A 192 9.09 -16.48 5.25
N THR A 193 8.20 -17.11 6.01
CA THR A 193 6.81 -16.68 6.15
C THR A 193 6.57 -15.84 7.40
N LYS A 194 7.45 -15.90 8.41
CA LYS A 194 7.31 -15.18 9.69
C LYS A 194 7.94 -13.79 9.65
N GLY A 195 9.16 -13.69 9.12
CA GLY A 195 9.90 -12.43 9.01
C GLY A 195 9.53 -11.58 7.80
N VAL A 196 8.69 -12.07 6.87
CA VAL A 196 8.43 -11.36 5.60
C VAL A 196 7.43 -10.21 5.71
N TRP A 197 6.40 -10.26 6.55
CA TRP A 197 5.34 -9.23 6.56
C TRP A 197 5.63 -8.09 7.53
N PHE A 198 5.73 -6.87 6.98
CA PHE A 198 5.86 -5.63 7.73
C PHE A 198 4.56 -4.82 7.69
N GLU A 199 4.02 -4.57 8.87
CA GLU A 199 2.79 -3.81 9.11
C GLU A 199 3.15 -2.40 9.57
N MET A 200 2.39 -1.41 9.12
CA MET A 200 2.54 -0.01 9.52
C MET A 200 1.17 0.58 9.86
N THR A 201 1.02 1.07 11.09
CA THR A 201 -0.22 1.67 11.62
C THR A 201 0.09 3.04 12.25
N PRO A 202 -0.92 3.84 12.66
CA PRO A 202 -0.71 5.12 13.34
C PRO A 202 0.10 5.04 14.64
N TYR A 203 0.10 3.87 15.30
CA TYR A 203 0.69 3.71 16.63
C TYR A 203 1.95 2.87 16.61
N GLU A 204 1.99 1.81 15.80
CA GLU A 204 3.18 0.95 15.69
C GLU A 204 3.45 0.46 14.28
N SER A 205 4.71 0.11 14.05
CA SER A 205 5.19 -0.50 12.82
C SER A 205 6.14 -1.65 13.15
N GLY A 206 6.03 -2.76 12.44
CA GLY A 206 6.74 -3.97 12.84
C GLY A 206 6.37 -5.22 12.06
N PHE A 207 6.94 -6.34 12.50
CA PHE A 207 6.85 -7.63 11.86
C PHE A 207 5.79 -8.50 12.53
N SER A 208 4.63 -8.63 11.88
CA SER A 208 3.45 -9.28 12.48
C SER A 208 3.67 -10.76 12.79
N GLY A 209 4.42 -11.50 11.96
CA GLY A 209 4.74 -12.91 12.23
C GLY A 209 5.74 -13.10 13.38
N LEU A 210 6.61 -12.12 13.63
CA LEU A 210 7.55 -12.11 14.75
C LEU A 210 6.92 -11.56 16.04
N GLY A 211 5.74 -10.93 15.96
CA GLY A 211 5.10 -10.24 17.08
C GLY A 211 5.92 -9.04 17.56
N ALA A 212 6.77 -8.47 16.71
CA ALA A 212 7.80 -7.53 17.11
C ALA A 212 7.55 -6.16 16.47
N PHE A 213 7.43 -5.11 17.29
CA PHE A 213 6.94 -3.79 16.89
C PHE A 213 7.70 -2.65 17.57
N ILE A 214 7.74 -1.49 16.90
CA ILE A 214 8.20 -0.22 17.47
C ILE A 214 7.12 0.86 17.27
N PRO A 215 7.09 1.94 18.07
CA PRO A 215 6.23 3.08 17.80
C PRO A 215 6.51 3.64 16.40
N THR A 216 5.47 3.94 15.61
CA THR A 216 5.68 4.41 14.21
C THR A 216 6.48 5.73 14.16
N SER A 217 6.36 6.57 15.18
CA SER A 217 7.18 7.78 15.35
C SER A 217 8.68 7.54 15.58
N CYS A 218 9.09 6.28 15.71
CA CYS A 218 10.48 5.83 15.78
C CYS A 218 10.90 5.05 14.53
N LEU A 219 10.04 4.88 13.53
CA LEU A 219 10.38 4.18 12.30
C LEU A 219 11.54 4.90 11.58
N GLY A 220 12.59 4.14 11.24
CA GLY A 220 13.85 4.68 10.71
C GLY A 220 14.87 5.12 11.76
N SER A 221 14.53 5.15 13.05
CA SER A 221 15.49 5.34 14.15
C SER A 221 16.36 4.10 14.39
N LYS A 222 17.52 4.26 15.05
CA LYS A 222 18.41 3.12 15.36
C LYS A 222 18.05 2.48 16.70
N PHE A 223 17.96 1.15 16.71
CA PHE A 223 17.75 0.33 17.91
C PHE A 223 18.93 -0.63 18.12
N GLU A 224 19.29 -0.89 19.37
CA GLU A 224 20.34 -1.83 19.79
C GLU A 224 19.92 -2.53 21.09
N GLY A 225 20.08 -3.85 21.18
CA GLY A 225 19.55 -4.63 22.31
C GLY A 225 18.03 -4.52 22.48
N GLY A 226 17.30 -4.20 21.41
CA GLY A 226 15.87 -3.86 21.44
C GLY A 226 15.53 -2.50 22.08
N ALA A 227 16.51 -1.64 22.37
CA ALA A 227 16.31 -0.30 22.94
C ALA A 227 16.68 0.81 21.95
N LEU A 228 15.95 1.93 21.98
CA LEU A 228 16.20 3.09 21.12
C LEU A 228 17.56 3.74 21.46
N ARG A 229 18.43 3.88 20.45
CA ARG A 229 19.76 4.52 20.57
C ARG A 229 19.83 5.89 19.94
N GLU A 230 19.40 6.01 18.69
CA GLU A 230 19.42 7.25 17.91
C GLU A 230 18.01 7.52 17.40
N LYS A 231 17.28 8.42 18.07
CA LYS A 231 15.98 8.87 17.58
C LYS A 231 16.17 9.78 16.37
N ARG A 232 15.68 9.34 15.21
CA ARG A 232 15.62 10.15 14.00
C ARG A 232 14.30 10.91 13.89
N LYS A 233 14.24 11.88 12.98
CA LYS A 233 12.98 12.53 12.58
C LYS A 233 12.03 11.46 12.03
N GLU A 234 10.80 11.49 12.50
CA GLU A 234 9.71 10.63 12.01
C GLU A 234 9.56 10.79 10.49
N MET A 235 9.49 9.67 9.76
CA MET A 235 9.35 9.70 8.30
C MET A 235 7.98 10.24 7.88
N ASP A 236 7.96 11.00 6.78
CA ASP A 236 6.72 11.44 6.16
C ASP A 236 6.07 10.33 5.31
N MET A 237 4.78 10.48 5.02
CA MET A 237 4.02 9.52 4.22
C MET A 237 4.48 9.43 2.76
N VAL A 238 5.16 10.44 2.22
CA VAL A 238 5.63 10.47 0.82
C VAL A 238 6.77 9.47 0.63
N LEU A 239 7.68 9.36 1.59
CA LEU A 239 8.72 8.32 1.64
C LEU A 239 8.11 6.92 1.75
N LEU A 240 7.08 6.75 2.57
CA LEU A 240 6.41 5.46 2.79
C LEU A 240 5.64 4.96 1.55
N GLN A 241 5.28 5.84 0.61
CA GLN A 241 4.67 5.49 -0.68
C GLN A 241 5.68 5.02 -1.75
N GLY A 242 7.00 5.22 -1.56
CA GLY A 242 7.89 5.56 -2.67
C GLY A 242 8.97 4.56 -3.14
N GLY A 243 9.07 3.33 -2.62
CA GLY A 243 10.32 2.53 -2.63
C GLY A 243 11.13 2.31 -3.94
N GLU A 244 12.38 1.81 -3.79
CA GLU A 244 13.61 1.77 -4.63
C GLU A 244 14.69 0.85 -3.97
N PRO A 245 15.27 -0.21 -4.60
CA PRO A 245 16.73 -0.42 -4.46
C PRO A 245 17.41 -1.21 -5.60
N THR A 246 18.75 -1.22 -5.58
CA THR A 246 19.53 -2.45 -5.32
C THR A 246 20.98 -2.08 -5.04
N ASP A 247 21.68 -3.00 -4.40
CA ASP A 247 23.00 -2.90 -3.78
C ASP A 247 24.13 -2.38 -4.70
N THR A 248 24.14 -1.07 -4.93
CA THR A 248 25.29 -0.33 -5.43
C THR A 248 25.43 0.95 -4.62
N GLN A 249 26.63 1.21 -4.11
CA GLN A 249 27.00 2.52 -3.55
C GLN A 249 27.13 3.56 -4.68
N VAL A 250 26.07 3.76 -5.47
CA VAL A 250 25.97 4.95 -6.30
C VAL A 250 25.63 6.10 -5.35
N GLN A 251 26.68 6.69 -4.75
CA GLN A 251 26.68 8.11 -4.43
C GLN A 251 26.46 8.86 -5.75
N ALA A 252 25.20 8.95 -6.17
CA ALA A 252 24.83 9.72 -7.33
C ALA A 252 25.11 11.17 -6.97
N ASN A 253 26.22 11.70 -7.50
CA ASN A 253 26.28 13.12 -7.80
C ASN A 253 25.17 13.39 -8.83
N VAL A 254 23.94 13.61 -8.32
CA VAL A 254 22.72 13.83 -9.08
C VAL A 254 22.90 15.11 -9.88
N ASN A 255 23.51 14.96 -11.06
CA ASN A 255 23.63 16.03 -12.03
C ASN A 255 22.20 16.39 -12.47
N TRP A 256 21.76 17.59 -12.08
CA TRP A 256 20.38 18.01 -12.21
C TRP A 256 19.92 18.09 -13.67
N GLU A 257 20.81 18.48 -14.60
CA GLU A 257 20.53 18.47 -16.04
C GLU A 257 20.39 17.05 -16.58
N LYS A 258 21.27 16.12 -16.17
CA LYS A 258 21.14 14.69 -16.52
C LYS A 258 19.87 14.10 -15.92
N THR A 259 19.46 14.54 -14.73
CA THR A 259 18.24 14.06 -14.06
C THR A 259 16.99 14.61 -14.74
N GLN A 260 16.96 15.89 -15.12
CA GLN A 260 15.88 16.44 -15.96
C GLN A 260 15.85 15.81 -17.36
N LYS A 261 17.01 15.52 -17.97
CA LYS A 261 17.08 14.73 -19.21
C LYS A 261 16.56 13.30 -18.99
N LEU A 262 16.92 12.63 -17.89
CA LEU A 262 16.46 11.29 -17.56
C LEU A 262 14.96 11.26 -17.28
N ILE A 263 14.41 12.24 -16.56
CA ILE A 263 12.95 12.38 -16.36
C ILE A 263 12.25 12.57 -17.71
N ARG A 264 12.78 13.43 -18.59
CA ARG A 264 12.23 13.61 -19.94
C ARG A 264 12.37 12.32 -20.77
N GLN A 265 13.51 11.64 -20.72
CA GLN A 265 13.78 10.39 -21.43
C GLN A 265 12.97 9.22 -20.91
N LEU A 266 12.72 9.11 -19.60
CA LEU A 266 11.82 8.11 -18.99
C LEU A 266 10.36 8.42 -19.32
N SER A 267 9.94 9.69 -19.29
CA SER A 267 8.63 10.09 -19.80
C SER A 267 8.48 9.71 -21.27
N TRP A 268 9.49 9.98 -22.11
CA TRP A 268 9.52 9.57 -23.51
C TRP A 268 9.56 8.05 -23.69
N LEU A 269 10.36 7.30 -22.92
CA LEU A 269 10.45 5.84 -22.99
C LEU A 269 9.13 5.18 -22.59
N VAL A 270 8.48 5.67 -21.54
CA VAL A 270 7.13 5.25 -21.13
C VAL A 270 6.14 5.48 -22.27
N ILE A 271 6.15 6.69 -22.88
CA ILE A 271 5.33 7.01 -24.06
C ILE A 271 5.69 6.11 -25.27
N SER A 272 6.98 5.82 -25.50
CA SER A 272 7.47 4.98 -26.59
C SER A 272 7.10 3.50 -26.39
N PHE A 273 7.10 3.00 -25.16
CA PHE A 273 6.66 1.63 -24.85
C PHE A 273 5.16 1.49 -25.09
N SER A 274 4.36 2.48 -24.65
CA SER A 274 2.93 2.58 -24.97
C SER A 274 2.66 2.65 -26.48
N LEU A 275 3.52 3.32 -27.25
CA LEU A 275 3.42 3.38 -28.73
C LEU A 275 3.87 2.09 -29.41
N TYR A 276 4.91 1.41 -28.93
CA TYR A 276 5.39 0.15 -29.52
C TYR A 276 4.35 -0.97 -29.39
N SER A 277 3.63 -1.02 -28.25
CA SER A 277 2.48 -1.89 -28.06
C SER A 277 1.27 -1.54 -28.95
N LEU A 278 1.14 -0.29 -29.41
CA LEU A 278 0.08 0.13 -30.33
C LEU A 278 0.33 -0.30 -31.79
N PHE A 279 1.59 -0.47 -32.20
CA PHE A 279 1.98 -0.76 -33.59
C PHE A 279 2.29 -2.24 -33.88
N SER A 280 2.09 -3.15 -32.93
CA SER A 280 2.31 -4.60 -33.12
C SER A 280 1.16 -5.34 -33.85
N LEU A 281 0.34 -4.61 -34.62
CA LEU A 281 -0.58 -5.16 -35.61
C LEU A 281 0.15 -5.25 -36.96
N PRO A 282 0.09 -6.37 -37.69
CA PRO A 282 0.85 -6.56 -38.93
C PRO A 282 0.20 -5.81 -40.10
N LEU A 283 0.39 -4.48 -40.13
CA LEU A 283 0.03 -3.63 -41.27
C LEU A 283 1.25 -3.45 -42.17
N SER A 284 1.28 -4.25 -43.23
CA SER A 284 2.26 -4.19 -44.32
C SER A 284 2.12 -2.89 -45.12
N LEU A 285 2.77 -1.82 -44.67
CA LEU A 285 3.00 -0.59 -45.45
C LEU A 285 4.43 -0.10 -45.21
N ASP A 286 5.24 -0.07 -46.25
CA ASP A 286 6.62 0.42 -46.22
C ASP A 286 6.68 1.91 -45.86
N PRO A 287 7.42 2.32 -44.81
CA PRO A 287 7.67 3.72 -44.52
C PRO A 287 9.03 4.16 -45.10
N PRO A 288 9.06 5.04 -46.12
CA PRO A 288 10.27 5.82 -46.37
C PRO A 288 10.48 6.81 -45.20
N PHE A 289 11.74 7.11 -44.89
CA PHE A 289 12.19 8.03 -43.83
C PHE A 289 12.03 7.59 -42.36
N LEU A 290 12.87 6.63 -41.91
CA LEU A 290 13.51 6.77 -40.59
C LEU A 290 14.86 6.01 -40.47
N SER A 291 15.87 6.41 -41.25
CA SER A 291 17.24 5.92 -41.08
C SER A 291 17.96 6.62 -39.91
N ILE A 292 17.76 6.11 -38.69
CA ILE A 292 18.58 6.45 -37.51
C ILE A 292 19.27 5.16 -37.03
N PRO A 293 20.61 5.12 -36.89
CA PRO A 293 21.31 3.88 -36.56
C PRO A 293 21.04 3.46 -35.10
N LEU A 294 20.41 2.31 -34.94
CA LEU A 294 20.14 1.70 -33.63
C LEU A 294 21.37 0.95 -33.11
N SER A 295 22.34 1.69 -32.55
CA SER A 295 23.59 1.11 -32.02
C SER A 295 23.89 1.54 -30.59
N VAL A 296 22.97 1.25 -29.68
CA VAL A 296 23.25 1.05 -28.25
C VAL A 296 22.49 -0.20 -27.81
N PRO A 297 23.16 -1.31 -27.43
CA PRO A 297 22.48 -2.48 -26.89
C PRO A 297 22.03 -2.15 -25.46
N LEU A 298 20.86 -1.53 -25.34
CA LEU A 298 20.19 -1.34 -24.07
C LEU A 298 19.63 -2.70 -23.65
N ALA A 299 20.44 -3.48 -22.94
CA ALA A 299 19.98 -4.67 -22.24
C ALA A 299 18.96 -4.22 -21.18
N LEU A 300 17.69 -4.20 -21.57
CA LEU A 300 16.57 -3.86 -20.69
C LEU A 300 16.61 -4.83 -19.51
N PRO A 301 16.76 -4.33 -18.27
CA PRO A 301 16.73 -5.19 -17.12
C PRO A 301 15.36 -5.87 -17.02
N THR A 302 15.34 -7.14 -16.63
CA THR A 302 14.10 -7.92 -16.52
C THR A 302 13.10 -7.30 -15.55
N PRO A 303 11.79 -7.62 -15.63
CA PRO A 303 10.73 -7.05 -14.77
C PRO A 303 10.95 -7.18 -13.24
N SER A 304 11.95 -7.95 -12.82
CA SER A 304 12.48 -8.00 -11.46
C SER A 304 13.15 -6.70 -10.95
N LEU A 305 13.45 -5.73 -11.82
CA LEU A 305 14.09 -4.43 -11.47
C LEU A 305 13.10 -3.27 -11.23
N TYR A 306 11.91 -3.57 -10.71
CA TYR A 306 10.92 -2.57 -10.28
C TYR A 306 10.47 -2.80 -8.81
N ALA A 307 11.31 -3.46 -8.01
CA ALA A 307 10.98 -4.02 -6.70
C ALA A 307 11.17 -3.02 -5.54
N ARG A 308 10.26 -2.04 -5.48
CA ARG A 308 10.24 -0.84 -4.61
C ARG A 308 10.53 -1.05 -3.12
N SER A 309 11.76 -0.78 -2.62
CA SER A 309 12.16 -0.83 -1.19
C SER A 309 12.30 0.49 -0.43
N LEU A 310 12.12 0.43 0.88
CA LEU A 310 12.59 1.40 1.87
C LEU A 310 13.65 0.74 2.76
N SER A 311 14.84 1.34 2.87
CA SER A 311 15.92 0.81 3.72
C SER A 311 15.91 1.47 5.10
N LEU A 312 15.67 0.68 6.15
CA LEU A 312 15.60 1.14 7.54
C LEU A 312 16.62 0.40 8.39
N TYR A 313 17.06 0.96 9.52
CA TYR A 313 17.68 0.13 10.55
C TYR A 313 16.68 -0.93 11.02
N PRO A 314 17.10 -2.16 11.33
CA PRO A 314 16.19 -3.10 11.95
C PRO A 314 15.70 -2.46 13.26
N PRO A 315 14.41 -2.55 13.57
CA PRO A 315 13.96 -2.29 14.93
C PRO A 315 14.62 -3.28 15.93
N PHE A 316 15.20 -4.37 15.43
CA PHE A 316 15.73 -5.49 16.21
C PHE A 316 17.21 -5.75 15.91
N SER A 317 18.10 -5.22 16.76
CA SER A 317 19.31 -5.96 17.13
C SER A 317 19.01 -6.55 18.50
N ILE A 318 18.63 -7.84 18.55
CA ILE A 318 18.12 -8.51 19.76
C ILE A 318 19.02 -9.71 20.08
N SER A 319 19.06 -10.06 21.38
CA SER A 319 19.69 -11.29 21.88
C SER A 319 19.30 -12.52 21.05
N PRO A 320 20.22 -13.50 20.86
CA PRO A 320 19.92 -14.78 20.19
C PRO A 320 18.76 -15.59 20.80
N ASP A 321 18.27 -15.24 21.99
CA ASP A 321 17.15 -15.92 22.68
C ASP A 321 15.74 -15.62 22.12
N THR A 322 15.62 -14.97 20.95
CA THR A 322 14.31 -14.63 20.38
C THR A 322 14.00 -15.40 19.10
N ASN A 323 12.70 -15.62 18.83
CA ASN A 323 12.17 -16.25 17.61
C ASN A 323 12.39 -15.42 16.31
N VAL A 324 13.34 -14.49 16.32
CA VAL A 324 13.74 -13.67 15.17
C VAL A 324 14.68 -14.50 14.29
N PRO A 325 14.46 -14.60 12.97
CA PRO A 325 15.38 -15.27 12.05
C PRO A 325 16.80 -14.71 12.20
N SER A 326 17.80 -15.59 12.19
CA SER A 326 19.22 -15.19 12.26
C SER A 326 19.61 -14.24 11.12
N SER A 327 18.99 -14.39 9.94
CA SER A 327 19.11 -13.50 8.79
C SER A 327 18.54 -12.08 9.01
N MET A 328 17.80 -11.84 10.08
CA MET A 328 17.28 -10.53 10.48
C MET A 328 18.03 -9.96 11.68
N ALA A 329 18.41 -10.79 12.65
CA ALA A 329 19.10 -10.37 13.88
C ALA A 329 20.52 -9.79 13.64
N SER A 330 21.21 -10.20 12.57
CA SER A 330 22.56 -9.75 12.23
C SER A 330 22.63 -8.60 11.20
N LYS A 331 21.48 -8.06 10.78
CA LYS A 331 21.43 -7.00 9.75
C LYS A 331 21.76 -5.63 10.34
N GLU A 332 22.47 -4.79 9.58
CA GLU A 332 22.56 -3.35 9.88
C GLU A 332 21.31 -2.60 9.38
N LYS A 333 20.71 -3.07 8.28
CA LYS A 333 19.50 -2.49 7.67
C LYS A 333 18.55 -3.59 7.15
N ILE A 334 17.25 -3.34 7.22
CA ILE A 334 16.17 -4.12 6.58
C ILE A 334 15.72 -3.40 5.30
N HIS A 335 15.27 -4.15 4.31
CA HIS A 335 14.81 -3.61 3.02
C HIS A 335 13.33 -3.94 2.81
N LEU A 336 12.45 -2.97 3.09
CA LEU A 336 10.99 -3.13 3.02
C LEU A 336 10.46 -2.85 1.62
N VAL A 337 10.19 -3.87 0.82
CA VAL A 337 9.60 -3.76 -0.52
C VAL A 337 8.07 -3.78 -0.57
N ASP A 338 7.49 -3.37 -1.71
CA ASP A 338 6.06 -3.46 -1.98
C ASP A 338 5.53 -4.90 -1.75
N ALA A 339 4.54 -5.01 -0.85
CA ALA A 339 3.87 -6.26 -0.51
C ALA A 339 3.19 -6.93 -1.72
N GLY A 340 2.80 -6.14 -2.74
CA GLY A 340 2.21 -6.61 -3.99
C GLY A 340 3.06 -7.68 -4.70
N LEU A 341 4.36 -7.67 -4.48
CA LEU A 341 5.28 -8.67 -5.03
C LEU A 341 5.08 -10.08 -4.45
N LYS A 342 4.54 -10.24 -3.22
CA LYS A 342 4.38 -11.56 -2.53
C LYS A 342 2.92 -11.99 -2.45
N LEU A 343 2.03 -11.08 -2.10
CA LEU A 343 0.58 -11.29 -2.10
C LEU A 343 -0.06 -9.93 -2.38
N ASN A 344 -0.73 -9.78 -3.52
CA ASN A 344 -1.29 -8.50 -3.95
C ASN A 344 -2.52 -8.03 -3.17
N SER A 345 -2.66 -8.37 -1.88
CA SER A 345 -3.72 -7.90 -1.01
C SER A 345 -3.30 -8.00 0.47
N PRO A 346 -3.70 -7.05 1.36
CA PRO A 346 -3.27 -7.01 2.75
C PRO A 346 -4.02 -7.99 3.67
N TYR A 347 -4.20 -9.25 3.24
CA TYR A 347 -4.74 -10.32 4.09
C TYR A 347 -3.89 -10.59 5.35
N PRO A 348 -2.54 -10.66 5.29
CA PRO A 348 -1.73 -11.07 6.44
C PRO A 348 -1.87 -10.25 7.73
N PRO A 349 -1.92 -8.89 7.74
CA PRO A 349 -2.21 -8.15 8.96
C PRO A 349 -3.67 -8.29 9.44
N VAL A 350 -4.62 -8.58 8.54
CA VAL A 350 -6.05 -8.75 8.84
C VAL A 350 -6.33 -10.12 9.46
N LEU A 351 -5.65 -11.17 8.99
CA LEU A 351 -5.73 -12.54 9.52
C LEU A 351 -5.00 -12.73 10.86
N ARG A 352 -4.48 -11.66 11.48
CA ARG A 352 -4.00 -11.71 12.86
C ARG A 352 -5.17 -12.01 13.80
N THR A 353 -5.15 -13.16 14.46
CA THR A 353 -6.18 -13.59 15.42
C THR A 353 -6.44 -12.59 16.55
N SER A 354 -5.44 -11.75 16.88
CA SER A 354 -5.59 -10.64 17.82
C SER A 354 -6.61 -9.57 17.40
N ARG A 355 -6.93 -9.44 16.10
CA ARG A 355 -7.91 -8.49 15.56
C ARG A 355 -9.33 -9.06 15.44
N LYS A 356 -9.49 -10.39 15.51
CA LYS A 356 -10.79 -11.09 15.48
C LYS A 356 -11.73 -10.55 14.38
N VAL A 357 -11.26 -10.51 13.14
CA VAL A 357 -12.04 -9.95 12.01
C VAL A 357 -13.12 -10.95 11.60
N ASP A 358 -14.38 -10.52 11.59
CA ASP A 358 -15.53 -11.39 11.28
C ASP A 358 -15.87 -11.37 9.77
N LEU A 359 -15.68 -10.21 9.13
CA LEU A 359 -15.96 -10.00 7.71
C LEU A 359 -14.81 -9.24 7.03
N ILE A 360 -14.29 -9.84 5.97
CA ILE A 360 -13.28 -9.25 5.08
C ILE A 360 -13.97 -8.85 3.77
N ILE A 361 -13.95 -7.55 3.45
CA ILE A 361 -14.35 -7.03 2.15
C ILE A 361 -13.07 -6.83 1.32
N SER A 362 -12.82 -7.72 0.37
CA SER A 362 -11.62 -7.75 -0.47
C SER A 362 -11.89 -7.14 -1.84
N LEU A 363 -11.46 -5.90 -2.04
CA LEU A 363 -11.49 -5.23 -3.35
C LEU A 363 -10.22 -5.61 -4.14
N ASP A 364 -10.40 -6.30 -5.27
CA ASP A 364 -9.28 -6.74 -6.10
C ASP A 364 -9.17 -5.94 -7.41
N PHE A 365 -8.18 -5.05 -7.44
CA PHE A 365 -7.78 -4.20 -8.55
C PHE A 365 -6.61 -4.79 -9.38
N SER A 366 -6.31 -6.09 -9.23
CA SER A 366 -5.29 -6.79 -10.00
C SER A 366 -5.61 -6.77 -11.51
N GLU A 367 -4.56 -6.92 -12.32
CA GLU A 367 -4.65 -6.95 -13.79
C GLU A 367 -4.75 -8.37 -14.35
N GLY A 368 -4.23 -9.34 -13.61
CA GLY A 368 -4.16 -10.75 -13.98
C GLY A 368 -5.38 -11.54 -13.52
N ASP A 369 -5.12 -12.66 -12.86
CA ASP A 369 -6.16 -13.56 -12.38
C ASP A 369 -6.95 -12.92 -11.22
N PRO A 370 -8.28 -12.69 -11.37
CA PRO A 370 -9.10 -12.04 -10.35
C PRO A 370 -9.11 -12.80 -9.02
N PHE A 371 -8.87 -14.12 -9.01
CA PHE A 371 -8.89 -14.93 -7.79
C PHE A 371 -7.51 -15.19 -7.19
N GLU A 372 -6.42 -14.77 -7.84
CA GLU A 372 -5.07 -15.07 -7.37
C GLU A 372 -4.82 -14.55 -5.94
N THR A 373 -5.33 -13.37 -5.57
CA THR A 373 -5.14 -12.84 -4.22
C THR A 373 -5.82 -13.70 -3.15
N VAL A 374 -7.06 -14.14 -3.37
CA VAL A 374 -7.82 -14.94 -2.40
C VAL A 374 -7.30 -16.37 -2.30
N PHE A 375 -6.82 -16.96 -3.40
CA PHE A 375 -6.14 -18.27 -3.36
C PHE A 375 -4.75 -18.19 -2.71
N ASN A 376 -3.97 -17.13 -2.96
CA ASN A 376 -2.71 -16.92 -2.27
C ASN A 376 -2.92 -16.61 -0.77
N ALA A 377 -4.02 -15.95 -0.39
CA ALA A 377 -4.42 -15.77 1.00
C ALA A 377 -4.78 -17.11 1.68
N LYS A 378 -5.58 -17.96 1.04
CA LYS A 378 -5.86 -19.34 1.48
C LYS A 378 -4.58 -20.15 1.69
N LYS A 379 -3.63 -20.07 0.75
CA LYS A 379 -2.31 -20.74 0.85
C LYS A 379 -1.49 -20.19 2.02
N TYR A 380 -1.41 -18.86 2.17
CA TYR A 380 -0.70 -18.21 3.28
C TYR A 380 -1.30 -18.59 4.64
N ALA A 381 -2.63 -18.55 4.78
CA ALA A 381 -3.32 -18.90 6.01
C ALA A 381 -3.05 -20.37 6.40
N LEU A 382 -3.13 -21.30 5.44
CA LEU A 382 -2.78 -22.71 5.65
C LEU A 382 -1.32 -22.88 6.11
N GLN A 383 -0.38 -22.16 5.49
CA GLN A 383 1.04 -22.18 5.90
C GLN A 383 1.25 -21.64 7.32
N GLN A 384 0.53 -20.58 7.71
CA GLN A 384 0.65 -19.97 9.04
C GLN A 384 -0.26 -20.61 10.10
N LYS A 385 -1.07 -21.63 9.73
CA LYS A 385 -2.11 -22.24 10.58
C LYS A 385 -3.12 -21.22 11.10
N LEU A 386 -3.48 -20.25 10.27
CA LEU A 386 -4.50 -19.23 10.55
C LEU A 386 -5.87 -19.69 10.02
N PRO A 387 -6.98 -19.35 10.71
CA PRO A 387 -8.32 -19.56 10.18
C PRO A 387 -8.54 -18.83 8.85
N PHE A 388 -9.18 -19.49 7.89
CA PHE A 388 -9.56 -18.90 6.60
C PHE A 388 -10.70 -19.71 5.97
N PRO A 389 -11.68 -19.07 5.33
CA PRO A 389 -12.85 -19.77 4.81
C PRO A 389 -12.49 -20.69 3.62
N PRO A 390 -13.31 -21.73 3.37
CA PRO A 390 -13.16 -22.61 2.22
C PRO A 390 -13.41 -21.89 0.88
N VAL A 391 -12.35 -21.47 0.19
CA VAL A 391 -12.44 -21.02 -1.21
C VAL A 391 -12.72 -22.23 -2.11
N LYS A 392 -13.86 -22.21 -2.82
CA LYS A 392 -14.26 -23.22 -3.81
C LYS A 392 -13.38 -23.12 -5.05
N GLU A 393 -12.90 -24.24 -5.60
CA GLU A 393 -12.02 -24.21 -6.77
C GLU A 393 -12.75 -23.82 -8.07
N SER A 394 -14.05 -24.15 -8.16
CA SER A 394 -14.89 -23.90 -9.34
C SER A 394 -14.96 -22.43 -9.77
N VAL A 395 -14.73 -21.47 -8.86
CA VAL A 395 -14.74 -20.03 -9.23
C VAL A 395 -13.65 -19.71 -10.27
N ARG A 396 -12.58 -20.51 -10.36
CA ARG A 396 -11.56 -20.35 -11.41
C ARG A 396 -12.08 -20.57 -12.82
N GLU A 397 -13.17 -21.31 -12.99
CA GLU A 397 -13.83 -21.49 -14.29
C GLU A 397 -14.49 -20.19 -14.75
N GLU A 398 -14.84 -19.29 -13.82
CA GLU A 398 -15.39 -17.96 -14.07
C GLU A 398 -14.30 -16.89 -14.30
N LYS A 399 -13.02 -17.26 -14.39
CA LYS A 399 -11.86 -16.34 -14.47
C LYS A 399 -11.96 -15.29 -15.58
N ASP A 400 -12.40 -15.68 -16.77
CA ASP A 400 -12.49 -14.78 -17.92
C ASP A 400 -13.76 -13.90 -17.88
N HIS A 401 -14.76 -14.31 -17.10
CA HIS A 401 -16.09 -13.71 -17.02
C HIS A 401 -16.61 -13.64 -15.57
N PRO A 402 -15.85 -13.03 -14.63
CA PRO A 402 -16.21 -13.16 -13.22
C PRO A 402 -17.43 -12.31 -12.87
N GLN A 403 -18.22 -12.78 -11.92
CA GLN A 403 -19.25 -12.01 -11.23
C GLN A 403 -18.63 -10.86 -10.41
N GLY A 404 -19.43 -9.83 -10.10
CA GLY A 404 -18.94 -8.66 -9.37
C GLY A 404 -18.68 -8.89 -7.87
N CYS A 405 -19.16 -10.00 -7.31
CA CYS A 405 -18.99 -10.33 -5.90
C CYS A 405 -19.05 -11.85 -5.69
N TYR A 406 -18.14 -12.37 -4.87
CA TYR A 406 -18.10 -13.76 -4.41
C TYR A 406 -18.05 -13.78 -2.89
N VAL A 407 -18.83 -14.66 -2.26
CA VAL A 407 -18.85 -14.83 -0.80
C VAL A 407 -18.30 -16.20 -0.44
N PHE A 408 -17.24 -16.21 0.37
CA PHE A 408 -16.65 -17.40 0.98
C PHE A 408 -16.94 -17.36 2.48
N GLU A 409 -17.99 -18.06 2.90
CA GLU A 409 -18.45 -18.09 4.29
C GLU A 409 -17.49 -18.90 5.18
N GLY A 410 -17.18 -18.37 6.37
CA GLY A 410 -16.46 -19.10 7.40
C GLY A 410 -17.31 -20.22 7.99
N ARG A 411 -16.72 -21.40 8.24
CA ARG A 411 -17.41 -22.55 8.84
C ARG A 411 -17.39 -22.55 10.36
N HIS A 412 -16.48 -21.78 10.95
CA HIS A 412 -16.23 -21.71 12.39
C HIS A 412 -16.16 -20.23 12.82
N PRO A 413 -16.49 -19.89 14.08
CA PRO A 413 -16.42 -18.51 14.58
C PRO A 413 -15.03 -17.85 14.47
N GLU A 414 -13.98 -18.65 14.39
CA GLU A 414 -12.60 -18.21 14.19
C GLU A 414 -12.30 -17.80 12.73
N GLU A 415 -13.08 -18.31 11.75
CA GLU A 415 -12.88 -18.09 10.32
C GLU A 415 -13.65 -16.83 9.84
N PRO A 416 -12.98 -15.82 9.27
CA PRO A 416 -13.68 -14.67 8.69
C PRO A 416 -14.51 -15.10 7.48
N THR A 417 -15.67 -14.50 7.29
CA THR A 417 -16.32 -14.52 5.96
C THR A 417 -15.55 -13.58 5.03
N VAL A 418 -15.27 -14.00 3.80
CA VAL A 418 -14.60 -13.17 2.79
C VAL A 418 -15.57 -12.84 1.67
N MET A 419 -15.92 -11.57 1.55
CA MET A 419 -16.63 -11.00 0.40
C MET A 419 -15.60 -10.41 -0.58
N HIS A 420 -15.37 -11.09 -1.69
CA HIS A 420 -14.34 -10.78 -2.67
C HIS A 420 -14.94 -10.17 -3.95
N MET A 421 -14.45 -9.00 -4.35
CA MET A 421 -14.98 -8.17 -5.43
C MET A 421 -13.89 -7.85 -6.45
N PRO A 422 -13.81 -8.58 -7.59
CA PRO A 422 -12.87 -8.26 -8.65
C PRO A 422 -13.32 -7.02 -9.44
N LEU A 423 -12.38 -6.12 -9.72
CA LEU A 423 -12.62 -4.85 -10.43
C LEU A 423 -13.16 -5.08 -11.85
N PHE A 424 -12.52 -5.98 -12.59
CA PHE A 424 -12.93 -6.39 -13.93
C PHE A 424 -13.90 -7.57 -13.79
N ASN A 425 -15.17 -7.33 -14.10
CA ASN A 425 -16.25 -8.29 -13.91
C ASN A 425 -17.39 -8.03 -14.91
N LEU A 426 -18.33 -8.98 -15.03
CA LEU A 426 -19.44 -8.91 -16.00
C LEU A 426 -20.33 -7.67 -15.85
N GLN A 427 -20.51 -7.17 -14.63
CA GLN A 427 -21.37 -6.02 -14.32
C GLN A 427 -20.69 -4.71 -14.77
N ASN A 428 -19.40 -4.56 -14.46
CA ASN A 428 -18.59 -3.38 -14.78
C ASN A 428 -18.11 -3.33 -16.24
N CYS A 429 -17.89 -4.49 -16.88
CA CYS A 429 -17.25 -4.58 -18.20
C CYS A 429 -18.21 -4.93 -19.36
N GLN A 430 -19.46 -5.31 -19.11
CA GLN A 430 -20.52 -5.53 -20.13
C GLN A 430 -20.10 -6.34 -21.37
N GLY A 431 -19.19 -7.32 -21.22
CA GLY A 431 -18.69 -8.14 -22.33
C GLY A 431 -17.77 -7.43 -23.33
N GLN A 432 -17.43 -6.15 -23.15
CA GLN A 432 -16.39 -5.50 -23.95
C GLN A 432 -15.02 -5.92 -23.42
N PHE A 433 -14.49 -6.99 -24.02
CA PHE A 433 -13.18 -7.63 -23.80
C PHE A 433 -12.25 -6.94 -22.80
N VAL A 434 -11.92 -7.69 -21.74
CA VAL A 434 -10.94 -7.34 -20.68
C VAL A 434 -9.67 -6.71 -21.26
N VAL A 435 -9.18 -7.21 -22.40
CA VAL A 435 -8.05 -6.67 -23.17
C VAL A 435 -8.18 -5.17 -23.49
N SER A 436 -9.35 -4.67 -23.88
CA SER A 436 -9.56 -3.26 -24.24
C SER A 436 -9.51 -2.33 -23.02
N VAL A 437 -10.00 -2.81 -21.87
CA VAL A 437 -9.97 -2.05 -20.61
C VAL A 437 -8.57 -2.09 -20.00
N LEU A 438 -7.89 -3.23 -20.05
CA LEU A 438 -6.44 -3.32 -19.77
C LEU A 438 -5.68 -2.31 -20.63
N ILE A 439 -5.76 -2.41 -21.97
CA ILE A 439 -5.06 -1.51 -22.89
C ILE A 439 -5.36 -0.04 -22.58
N LEU A 440 -6.60 0.34 -22.31
CA LEU A 440 -6.91 1.71 -21.86
C LEU A 440 -6.14 2.09 -20.59
N TRP A 441 -6.18 1.29 -19.53
CA TRP A 441 -5.49 1.57 -18.28
C TRP A 441 -3.95 1.48 -18.37
N THR A 442 -3.39 0.57 -19.18
CA THR A 442 -1.95 0.49 -19.46
C THR A 442 -1.47 1.64 -20.36
N LEU A 443 -2.36 2.22 -21.19
CA LEU A 443 -2.12 3.45 -21.96
C LEU A 443 -2.33 4.74 -21.13
N PHE A 444 -2.95 4.67 -19.94
CA PHE A 444 -3.33 5.86 -19.17
C PHE A 444 -2.19 6.50 -18.36
N LEU A 445 -1.15 6.96 -19.06
CA LEU A 445 -0.15 7.90 -18.53
C LEU A 445 -0.36 9.35 -19.01
N THR A 446 -1.40 9.61 -19.81
CA THR A 446 -1.88 10.95 -20.18
C THR A 446 -3.42 11.05 -20.18
N PRO A 447 -4.03 12.21 -19.87
CA PRO A 447 -5.48 12.31 -19.62
C PRO A 447 -6.31 12.24 -20.92
N SER A 448 -7.19 11.25 -21.07
CA SER A 448 -8.08 11.22 -22.25
C SER A 448 -9.25 12.20 -22.13
N ARG A 449 -9.59 12.79 -23.28
CA ARG A 449 -10.87 13.46 -23.54
C ARG A 449 -11.94 12.52 -24.14
N HIS A 450 -11.77 11.20 -24.00
CA HIS A 450 -12.53 10.21 -24.80
C HIS A 450 -13.33 9.15 -24.01
N CYS A 451 -13.50 9.31 -22.69
CA CYS A 451 -14.65 8.72 -22.00
C CYS A 451 -15.83 9.72 -21.96
N LYS A 452 -16.50 9.91 -23.11
CA LYS A 452 -17.82 10.57 -23.11
C LYS A 452 -18.85 9.61 -22.52
N SER A 453 -19.30 9.92 -21.31
CA SER A 453 -20.55 9.46 -20.68
C SER A 453 -20.88 7.96 -20.77
N LYS A 454 -20.38 7.18 -19.81
CA LYS A 454 -21.27 6.28 -19.07
C LYS A 454 -21.24 6.74 -17.60
N ARG A 455 -22.42 7.05 -17.04
CA ARG A 455 -22.54 7.27 -15.59
C ARG A 455 -22.26 5.92 -14.92
N TRP A 456 -21.29 5.89 -14.02
CA TRP A 456 -21.33 4.95 -12.91
C TRP A 456 -22.67 5.17 -12.20
N ARG A 457 -23.43 4.10 -12.04
CA ARG A 457 -24.76 4.04 -11.42
C ARG A 457 -24.76 2.89 -10.43
#